data_AF-A0A3C1VK79-F1
#
_entry.id   AF-A0A3C1VK79-F1
#
_cell.length_a   1.000
_cell.length_b   1.000
_cell.length_c   1.000
_cell.angle_alpha   90.00
_cell.angle_beta   90.00
_cell.angle_gamma   90.00
#
_symmetry.space_group_name_H-M   'P 1'
#
loop_
_entity.id
_entity.type
_entity.pdbx_description
1 polymer ?
#
loop_
_entity_poly.entity_id
_entity_poly.type
_entity_poly.pdbx_seq_one_letter_code
_entity_poly.pdbx_strand_id
1 'polypeptide(L)'
;MKAAADLLARGANASRALRQVIGNRTLTELKLWGRAFERLHDYPDLGLVVTVITQKDLAEFDASEDMLEGVANFLNDLEGYRAIMVLKEKPEGTVKGSLRTTRDDVDVAAVAKLFGGGGHKKAAGFSLPGKLVETEQGWKIENS
;
A
#
# COMPACT_ATOMS: atom_id res chain seq x y z
N MET A 1 -12.14 4.28 23.15
CA MET A 1 -13.37 5.10 23.22
C MET A 1 -13.27 6.23 24.26
N LYS A 2 -12.87 5.97 25.53
CA LYS A 2 -12.77 7.01 26.59
C LYS A 2 -11.94 8.25 26.21
N ALA A 3 -10.73 8.04 25.68
CA ALA A 3 -9.85 9.14 25.29
C ALA A 3 -10.42 10.04 24.17
N ALA A 4 -11.09 9.45 23.18
CA ALA A 4 -11.72 10.21 22.10
C ALA A 4 -12.91 11.04 22.61
N ALA A 5 -13.71 10.49 23.55
CA ALA A 5 -14.81 11.20 24.18
C ALA A 5 -14.34 12.38 25.03
N ASP A 6 -13.25 12.21 25.79
CA ASP A 6 -12.64 13.28 26.59
C ASP A 6 -12.13 14.43 25.71
N LEU A 7 -11.55 14.12 24.55
CA LEU A 7 -11.09 15.14 23.59
C LEU A 7 -12.26 15.92 23.02
N LEU A 8 -13.35 15.25 22.61
CA LEU A 8 -14.57 15.90 22.14
C LEU A 8 -15.20 16.78 23.22
N ALA A 9 -15.26 16.31 24.46
CA ALA A 9 -15.78 17.06 25.60
C ALA A 9 -14.94 18.31 25.92
N ARG A 10 -13.64 18.28 25.61
CA ARG A 10 -12.71 19.42 25.72
C ARG A 10 -12.70 20.34 24.48
N GLY A 11 -13.63 20.14 23.54
CA GLY A 11 -13.81 21.01 22.38
C GLY A 11 -13.03 20.59 21.13
N ALA A 12 -12.45 19.38 21.09
CA ALA A 12 -11.88 18.85 19.85
C ALA A 12 -12.97 18.72 18.79
N ASN A 13 -12.69 19.22 17.59
CA ASN A 13 -13.63 19.16 16.47
C ASN A 13 -13.32 17.96 15.58
N ALA A 14 -14.05 16.85 15.78
CA ALA A 14 -13.87 15.64 14.98
C ALA A 14 -14.05 15.87 13.48
N SER A 15 -14.99 16.72 13.06
CA SER A 15 -15.21 17.02 11.64
C SER A 15 -14.04 17.76 11.01
N ARG A 16 -13.38 18.65 11.75
CA ARG A 16 -12.15 19.32 11.31
C ARG A 16 -10.98 18.35 11.23
N ALA A 17 -10.80 17.51 12.25
CA ALA A 17 -9.77 16.48 12.25
C ALA A 17 -9.97 15.50 11.08
N LEU A 18 -11.20 15.03 10.86
CA LEU A 18 -11.56 14.14 9.76
C LEU A 18 -11.31 14.80 8.40
N ARG A 19 -11.69 16.07 8.23
CA ARG A 19 -11.42 16.82 7.00
C ARG A 19 -9.93 16.97 6.74
N GLN A 20 -9.12 17.19 7.77
CA GLN A 20 -7.67 17.28 7.61
C GLN A 20 -6.99 15.94 7.30
N VAL A 21 -7.58 14.83 7.73
CA VAL A 21 -7.06 13.47 7.49
C VAL A 21 -7.56 12.87 6.17
N ILE A 22 -8.81 13.15 5.78
CA ILE A 22 -9.47 12.52 4.62
C ILE A 22 -9.65 13.49 3.44
N GLY A 23 -9.85 14.78 3.72
CA GLY A 23 -10.30 15.78 2.75
C GLY A 23 -9.21 16.59 2.05
N ASN A 24 -7.95 16.19 2.16
CA ASN A 24 -6.80 17.00 1.75
C ASN A 24 -5.97 16.41 0.60
N ARG A 25 -6.47 15.41 -0.12
CA ARG A 25 -5.70 14.79 -1.20
C ARG A 25 -5.47 15.76 -2.35
N THR A 26 -4.24 15.82 -2.83
CA THR A 26 -3.88 16.65 -3.97
C THR A 26 -4.27 15.97 -5.28
N LEU A 27 -4.38 16.73 -6.38
CA LEU A 27 -4.57 16.15 -7.71
C LEU A 27 -3.43 15.20 -8.07
N THR A 28 -2.20 15.56 -7.70
CA THR A 28 -1.00 14.74 -7.88
C THR A 28 -1.14 13.39 -7.18
N GLU A 29 -1.59 13.39 -5.92
CA GLU A 29 -1.84 12.17 -5.15
C GLU A 29 -2.87 11.28 -5.86
N LEU A 30 -4.00 11.84 -6.31
CA LEU A 30 -5.02 11.06 -7.00
C LEU A 30 -4.55 10.52 -8.36
N LYS A 31 -3.72 11.26 -9.10
CA LYS A 31 -3.10 10.77 -10.34
C LYS A 31 -2.14 9.62 -10.07
N LEU A 32 -1.33 9.72 -9.03
CA LEU A 32 -0.43 8.66 -8.61
C LEU A 32 -1.19 7.40 -8.17
N TRP A 33 -2.32 7.56 -7.46
CA TRP A 33 -3.24 6.45 -7.16
C TRP A 33 -3.83 5.84 -8.43
N GLY A 34 -4.21 6.67 -9.40
CA GLY A 34 -4.63 6.22 -10.73
C GLY A 34 -3.59 5.33 -11.41
N ARG A 35 -2.31 5.72 -11.37
CA ARG A 35 -1.20 4.89 -11.87
C ARG A 35 -1.08 3.56 -11.12
N ALA A 36 -1.28 3.56 -9.81
CA ALA A 36 -1.33 2.31 -9.03
C ALA A 36 -2.49 1.40 -9.50
N PHE A 37 -3.67 1.98 -9.68
CA PHE A 37 -4.87 1.23 -10.06
C PHE A 37 -4.80 0.67 -11.48
N GLU A 38 -4.26 1.43 -12.42
CA GLU A 38 -4.01 0.98 -13.80
C GLU A 38 -3.13 -0.28 -13.84
N ARG A 39 -2.20 -0.42 -12.89
CA ARG A 39 -1.27 -1.54 -12.79
C ARG A 39 -1.72 -2.65 -11.84
N LEU A 40 -2.99 -2.68 -11.45
CA LEU A 40 -3.51 -3.81 -10.69
C LEU A 40 -3.45 -5.07 -11.57
N HIS A 41 -2.82 -6.10 -11.03
CA HIS A 41 -2.74 -7.41 -11.66
C HIS A 41 -3.14 -8.47 -10.65
N ASP A 42 -4.07 -9.34 -11.03
CA ASP A 42 -4.55 -10.43 -10.20
C ASP A 42 -3.80 -11.73 -10.45
N TYR A 43 -3.65 -12.49 -9.37
CA TYR A 43 -3.11 -13.85 -9.37
C TYR A 43 -4.18 -14.77 -8.76
N PRO A 44 -5.15 -15.24 -9.55
CA PRO A 44 -6.32 -15.99 -9.06
C PRO A 44 -5.94 -17.23 -8.24
N ASP A 45 -4.94 -17.99 -8.71
CA ASP A 45 -4.46 -19.21 -8.05
C ASP A 45 -3.90 -18.94 -6.63
N LEU A 46 -3.41 -17.72 -6.41
CA LEU A 46 -2.90 -17.28 -5.11
C LEU A 46 -3.97 -16.52 -4.31
N GLY A 47 -5.08 -16.11 -4.93
CA GLY A 47 -6.04 -15.17 -4.37
C GLY A 47 -5.38 -13.84 -4.00
N LEU A 48 -4.43 -13.37 -4.79
CA LEU A 48 -3.64 -12.17 -4.52
C LEU A 48 -3.86 -11.15 -5.63
N VAL A 49 -3.96 -9.87 -5.27
CA VAL A 49 -3.80 -8.77 -6.23
C VAL A 49 -2.53 -8.02 -5.90
N VAL A 50 -1.82 -7.56 -6.93
CA VAL A 50 -0.59 -6.79 -6.80
C VAL A 50 -0.70 -5.51 -7.60
N THR A 51 -0.13 -4.43 -7.07
CA THR A 51 0.13 -3.21 -7.84
C THR A 51 1.56 -2.72 -7.55
N VAL A 52 2.09 -1.91 -8.48
CA VAL A 52 3.47 -1.47 -8.49
C VAL A 52 3.58 0.03 -8.70
N ILE A 53 4.41 0.66 -7.87
CA ILE A 53 4.90 2.02 -8.06
C ILE A 53 6.43 2.04 -8.11
N THR A 54 6.96 2.63 -9.17
CA THR A 54 8.39 2.79 -9.44
C THR A 54 8.87 4.19 -9.06
N GLN A 55 10.19 4.35 -8.93
CA GLN A 55 10.80 5.68 -8.77
C GLN A 55 10.53 6.59 -9.97
N LYS A 56 10.35 6.02 -11.18
CA LYS A 56 9.99 6.78 -12.37
C LYS A 56 8.61 7.40 -12.25
N ASP A 57 7.64 6.67 -11.68
CA ASP A 57 6.30 7.22 -11.47
C ASP A 57 6.32 8.38 -10.47
N LEU A 58 7.06 8.23 -9.36
CA LEU A 58 7.21 9.31 -8.38
C LEU A 58 7.84 10.56 -9.01
N ALA A 59 8.86 10.38 -9.86
CA ALA A 59 9.48 11.49 -10.59
C ALA A 59 8.54 12.12 -11.64
N GLU A 60 7.76 11.32 -12.37
CA GLU A 60 6.81 11.79 -13.38
C GLU A 60 5.74 12.70 -12.77
N PHE A 61 5.27 12.39 -11.57
CA PHE A 61 4.23 13.15 -10.88
C PHE A 61 4.76 14.22 -9.92
N ASP A 62 6.08 14.37 -9.76
CA ASP A 62 6.71 15.19 -8.70
C ASP A 62 6.11 14.86 -7.32
N ALA A 63 5.96 13.55 -7.06
CA ALA A 63 5.25 13.04 -5.91
C ALA A 63 6.20 12.50 -4.85
N SER A 64 5.85 12.73 -3.59
CA SER A 64 6.52 12.08 -2.47
C SER A 64 5.94 10.69 -2.23
N GLU A 65 6.76 9.84 -1.64
CA GLU A 65 6.38 8.48 -1.26
C GLU A 65 5.17 8.38 -0.32
N ASP A 66 4.95 9.41 0.50
CA ASP A 66 3.87 9.46 1.50
C ASP A 66 2.50 9.64 0.84
N MET A 67 2.45 10.14 -0.40
CA MET A 67 1.22 10.27 -1.18
C MET A 67 0.61 8.89 -1.56
N LEU A 68 1.34 7.79 -1.36
CA LEU A 68 0.83 6.43 -1.53
C LEU A 68 0.28 5.83 -0.24
N GLU A 69 0.37 6.56 0.88
CA GLU A 69 -0.20 6.12 2.13
C GLU A 69 -1.72 5.96 1.99
N GLY A 70 -2.24 4.81 2.39
CA GLY A 70 -3.66 4.49 2.26
C GLY A 70 -4.04 3.78 0.97
N VAL A 71 -3.23 3.74 -0.09
CA VAL A 71 -3.51 2.94 -1.30
C VAL A 71 -3.74 1.48 -0.94
N ALA A 72 -2.82 0.89 -0.17
CA ALA A 72 -2.92 -0.50 0.27
C ALA A 72 -4.17 -0.75 1.16
N ASN A 73 -4.59 0.25 1.94
CA ASN A 73 -5.79 0.13 2.78
C ASN A 73 -7.06 0.25 1.94
N PHE A 74 -7.09 1.16 0.96
CA PHE A 74 -8.21 1.31 0.04
C PHE A 74 -8.43 0.05 -0.80
N LEU A 75 -7.34 -0.53 -1.32
CA LEU A 75 -7.38 -1.77 -2.09
C LEU A 75 -7.66 -3.01 -1.21
N ASN A 76 -7.51 -2.92 0.11
CA ASN A 76 -7.74 -4.06 1.01
C ASN A 76 -9.21 -4.50 1.05
N ASP A 77 -10.12 -3.59 0.72
CA ASP A 77 -11.56 -3.86 0.69
C ASP A 77 -12.02 -4.50 -0.65
N LEU A 78 -11.09 -4.87 -1.53
CA LEU A 78 -11.39 -5.55 -2.79
C LEU A 78 -11.96 -6.95 -2.53
N GLU A 79 -13.21 -7.17 -2.95
CA GLU A 79 -13.86 -8.48 -2.86
C GLU A 79 -13.25 -9.50 -3.83
N GLY A 80 -13.37 -10.78 -3.49
CA GLY A 80 -12.92 -11.90 -4.33
C GLY A 80 -11.47 -12.33 -4.13
N TYR A 81 -10.66 -11.55 -3.40
CA TYR A 81 -9.25 -11.87 -3.13
C TYR A 81 -8.96 -12.08 -1.64
N ARG A 82 -7.87 -12.78 -1.37
CA ARG A 82 -7.40 -13.12 -0.02
C ARG A 82 -6.51 -12.05 0.58
N ALA A 83 -5.73 -11.38 -0.26
CA ALA A 83 -4.82 -10.31 0.13
C ALA A 83 -4.52 -9.37 -1.04
N ILE A 84 -4.01 -8.19 -0.72
CA ILE A 84 -3.42 -7.23 -1.66
C ILE A 84 -1.94 -7.01 -1.31
N MET A 85 -1.11 -6.81 -2.32
CA MET A 85 0.27 -6.37 -2.17
C MET A 85 0.53 -5.11 -2.98
N VAL A 86 1.17 -4.12 -2.36
CA VAL A 86 1.71 -2.95 -3.04
C VAL A 86 3.22 -3.03 -3.01
N LEU A 87 3.86 -3.10 -4.18
CA LEU A 87 5.30 -3.02 -4.32
C LEU A 87 5.69 -1.58 -4.67
N LYS A 88 6.68 -1.05 -3.96
CA LYS A 88 7.18 0.30 -4.17
C LYS A 88 8.70 0.31 -4.23
N GLU A 89 9.26 0.85 -5.31
CA GLU A 89 10.70 1.11 -5.35
C GLU A 89 11.11 2.19 -4.36
N LYS A 90 12.37 2.14 -3.95
CA LYS A 90 12.99 3.09 -3.06
C LYS A 90 14.25 3.69 -3.69
N PRO A 91 14.59 4.96 -3.38
CA PRO A 91 15.79 5.61 -3.91
C PRO A 91 17.09 4.82 -3.68
N GLU A 92 17.18 4.09 -2.56
CA GLU A 92 18.33 3.28 -2.16
C GLU A 92 18.46 1.93 -2.90
N GLY A 93 17.67 1.69 -3.96
CA GLY A 93 17.75 0.45 -4.75
C GLY A 93 17.13 -0.76 -4.05
N THR A 94 16.07 -0.52 -3.28
CA THR A 94 15.26 -1.59 -2.69
C THR A 94 13.82 -1.48 -3.14
N VAL A 95 13.09 -2.59 -3.04
CA VAL A 95 11.65 -2.67 -3.27
C VAL A 95 10.98 -3.04 -1.96
N LYS A 96 10.10 -2.16 -1.50
CA LYS A 96 9.24 -2.39 -0.33
C LYS A 96 7.95 -3.05 -0.76
N GLY A 97 7.66 -4.23 -0.23
CA GLY A 97 6.37 -4.89 -0.34
C GLY A 97 5.50 -4.62 0.88
N SER A 98 4.28 -4.14 0.67
CA SER A 98 3.29 -3.92 1.71
C SER A 98 2.07 -4.81 1.47
N LEU A 99 1.77 -5.72 2.40
CA LEU A 99 0.63 -6.62 2.30
C LEU A 99 -0.51 -6.19 3.25
N ARG A 100 -1.74 -6.40 2.78
CA ARG A 100 -2.96 -6.24 3.59
C ARG A 100 -3.94 -7.38 3.32
N THR A 101 -4.72 -7.73 4.33
CA THR A 101 -5.92 -8.57 4.19
C THR A 101 -7.00 -8.09 5.16
N THR A 102 -8.27 -8.18 4.75
CA THR A 102 -9.44 -8.04 5.65
C THR A 102 -9.83 -9.36 6.30
N ARG A 103 -9.40 -10.50 5.73
CA ARG A 103 -9.84 -11.83 6.13
C ARG A 103 -9.17 -12.32 7.41
N ASP A 104 -9.94 -12.98 8.27
CA ASP A 104 -9.43 -13.54 9.53
C ASP A 104 -8.72 -14.88 9.37
N ASP A 105 -8.90 -15.57 8.23
CA ASP A 105 -8.26 -16.85 7.91
C ASP A 105 -6.92 -16.69 7.16
N VAL A 106 -6.47 -15.46 6.91
CA VAL A 106 -5.21 -15.14 6.22
C VAL A 106 -4.22 -14.49 7.19
N ASP A 107 -2.94 -14.88 7.09
CA ASP A 107 -1.83 -14.25 7.82
C ASP A 107 -0.79 -13.71 6.83
N VAL A 108 -0.82 -12.41 6.57
CA VAL A 108 0.14 -11.76 5.67
C VAL A 108 1.52 -11.55 6.33
N ALA A 109 1.63 -11.63 7.66
CA ALA A 109 2.92 -11.57 8.33
C ALA A 109 3.71 -12.86 8.12
N ALA A 110 3.04 -14.00 8.03
CA ALA A 110 3.68 -15.26 7.63
C ALA A 110 4.32 -15.15 6.24
N VAL A 111 3.60 -14.55 5.27
CA VAL A 111 4.13 -14.29 3.91
C VAL A 111 5.31 -13.32 3.95
N ALA A 112 5.19 -12.19 4.66
CA ALA A 112 6.26 -11.20 4.74
C ALA A 112 7.56 -11.78 5.34
N LYS A 113 7.46 -12.70 6.31
CA LYS A 113 8.62 -13.37 6.92
C LYS A 113 9.40 -14.24 5.93
N LEU A 114 8.75 -14.81 4.91
CA LEU A 114 9.44 -15.55 3.84
C LEU A 114 10.42 -14.67 3.07
N PHE A 115 10.19 -13.36 3.05
CA PHE A 115 11.03 -12.35 2.42
C PHE A 115 11.88 -11.56 3.43
N GLY A 116 12.07 -12.09 4.65
CA GLY A 116 12.85 -11.42 5.71
C GLY A 116 12.14 -10.23 6.36
N GLY A 117 10.85 -10.02 6.07
CA GLY A 117 10.04 -8.96 6.65
C GLY A 117 9.27 -9.39 7.91
N GLY A 118 8.17 -8.69 8.18
CA GLY A 118 7.31 -8.97 9.33
C GLY A 118 6.14 -8.00 9.46
N GLY A 119 5.45 -8.07 10.61
CA GLY A 119 4.29 -7.24 10.92
C GLY A 119 3.20 -8.02 11.63
N HIS A 120 1.96 -7.62 11.40
CA HIS A 120 0.77 -8.22 12.00
C HIS A 120 0.02 -9.07 10.99
N LYS A 121 -0.81 -9.98 11.50
CA LYS A 121 -1.63 -10.92 10.72
C LYS A 121 -2.38 -10.28 9.54
N LYS A 122 -2.91 -9.05 9.71
CA LYS A 122 -3.66 -8.30 8.69
C LYS A 122 -2.85 -7.26 7.91
N ALA A 123 -1.64 -6.95 8.37
CA ALA A 123 -0.84 -5.85 7.84
C ALA A 123 0.66 -6.12 8.09
N ALA A 124 1.38 -6.43 7.03
CA ALA A 124 2.80 -6.77 7.09
C ALA A 124 3.56 -6.18 5.90
N GLY A 125 4.88 -6.27 5.93
CA GLY A 125 5.70 -5.86 4.82
C GLY A 125 7.12 -6.40 4.89
N PHE A 126 7.82 -6.27 3.77
CA PHE A 126 9.19 -6.70 3.58
C PHE A 126 9.93 -5.69 2.69
N SER A 127 11.25 -5.78 2.65
CA SER A 127 12.09 -5.03 1.73
C SER A 127 13.11 -5.96 1.10
N LEU A 128 13.25 -5.90 -0.22
CA LEU A 128 14.24 -6.68 -0.97
C LEU A 128 15.14 -5.74 -1.77
N PRO A 129 16.43 -6.04 -1.95
CA PRO A 129 17.27 -5.31 -2.91
C PRO A 129 16.75 -5.50 -4.33
N GLY A 130 16.93 -4.49 -5.18
CA GLY A 130 16.60 -4.57 -6.60
C GLY A 130 15.67 -3.46 -7.11
N LYS A 131 15.18 -3.66 -8.33
CA LYS A 131 14.29 -2.75 -9.06
C LYS A 131 13.11 -3.49 -9.65
N LEU A 132 12.02 -2.77 -9.86
CA LEU A 132 10.79 -3.29 -10.45
C LEU A 132 10.89 -3.20 -11.98
N VAL A 133 10.81 -4.35 -12.62
CA VAL A 133 10.82 -4.49 -14.08
C VAL A 133 9.52 -5.11 -14.53
N GLU A 134 8.88 -4.47 -15.49
CA GLU A 134 7.66 -4.97 -16.13
C GLU A 134 8.02 -6.04 -17.16
N THR A 135 7.28 -7.13 -17.16
CA THR A 135 7.43 -8.27 -18.08
C THR A 135 6.08 -8.65 -18.66
N GLU A 136 6.06 -9.52 -19.67
CA GLU A 136 4.80 -10.05 -20.25
C GLU A 136 3.90 -10.77 -19.22
N GLN A 137 4.48 -11.23 -18.10
CA GLN A 137 3.79 -11.94 -17.02
C GLN A 137 3.51 -11.05 -15.80
N GLY A 138 3.65 -9.73 -15.94
CA GLY A 138 3.54 -8.76 -14.84
C GLY A 138 4.91 -8.32 -14.33
N TRP A 139 4.99 -7.95 -13.04
CA TRP A 139 6.17 -7.29 -12.48
C TRP A 139 7.12 -8.25 -11.78
N LYS A 140 8.43 -8.03 -11.92
CA LYS A 140 9.49 -8.78 -11.22
C LYS A 140 10.44 -7.82 -10.50
N ILE A 141 11.06 -8.33 -9.44
CA ILE A 141 12.16 -7.65 -8.76
C ILE A 141 13.46 -8.22 -9.33
N GLU A 142 14.25 -7.39 -10.01
CA GLU A 142 15.58 -7.76 -10.52
C GLU A 142 16.66 -7.16 -9.63
N ASN A 143 17.60 -8.00 -9.19
CA ASN A 143 18.78 -7.55 -8.46
C ASN A 143 19.67 -6.74 -9.40
N SER A 144 20.05 -5.54 -8.96
CA SER A 144 21.06 -4.71 -9.65
C SER A 144 22.46 -5.27 -9.49
#